data_AF-A0A9P5RRE8-F1
#
_entry.id   AF-A0A9P5RRE8-F1
#
_cell.length_a   1.000
_cell.length_b   1.000
_cell.length_c   1.000
_cell.angle_alpha   90.00
_cell.angle_beta   90.00
_cell.angle_gamma   90.00
#
_symmetry.space_group_name_H-M   'P 1'
#
loop_
_entity.id
_entity.type
_entity.pdbx_description
1 polymer ?
#
loop_
_entity_poly.entity_id
_entity_poly.type
_entity_poly.pdbx_seq_one_letter_code
_entity_poly.pdbx_strand_id
1 'polypeptide(L)'
;WIRRLRVCVHLVSLHIQAVCLAELRVLVNALKPSTTTSTSVFPHLHSIHIDNFGAWLPDRLDENMAELLRACQTRWRSVNLPSLGTVAVETLIKHCGMLEHLVVRRCLGLTSASMQKILSSSPRLVTFSTLESDSLTVRETTHITVKDYIDLDSSLSSQQLLKSWQCELTLEVFRAKIAESLNQTSAHCTVWVPYPQASPKKRTRTKVTISNTMSMNVLRDSQTSNNSS
;
A
#
# COMPACT_ATOMS: atom_id res chain seq x y z
N TRP A 1 -4.89 13.66 25.46
CA TRP A 1 -5.82 12.78 24.70
C TRP A 1 -5.63 11.30 25.04
N ILE A 2 -4.41 10.77 25.18
CA ILE A 2 -4.16 9.34 25.48
C ILE A 2 -4.85 8.83 26.76
N ARG A 3 -4.85 9.62 27.85
CA ARG A 3 -5.62 9.26 29.06
C ARG A 3 -7.11 9.09 28.78
N ARG A 4 -7.68 9.90 27.88
CA ARG A 4 -9.08 9.77 27.45
C ARG A 4 -9.30 8.53 26.58
N LEU A 5 -8.36 8.23 25.68
CA LEU A 5 -8.42 7.00 24.88
C LEU A 5 -8.52 5.78 25.78
N ARG A 6 -7.74 5.68 26.86
CA ARG A 6 -7.77 4.51 27.78
C ARG A 6 -9.14 4.21 28.39
N VAL A 7 -10.06 5.19 28.43
CA VAL A 7 -11.43 5.01 28.93
C VAL A 7 -12.35 4.44 27.83
N CYS A 8 -11.96 4.58 26.56
CA CYS A 8 -12.71 4.10 25.41
C CYS A 8 -12.45 2.62 25.13
N VAL A 9 -12.94 1.73 26.00
CA VAL A 9 -12.78 0.27 25.86
C VAL A 9 -13.39 -0.28 24.56
N HIS A 10 -14.40 0.40 24.01
CA HIS A 10 -15.06 0.06 22.75
C HIS A 10 -14.47 0.78 21.53
N LEU A 11 -13.26 1.34 21.62
CA LEU A 11 -12.63 2.00 20.49
C LEU A 11 -12.36 0.99 19.36
N VAL A 12 -13.02 1.20 18.22
CA VAL A 12 -12.93 0.31 17.04
C VAL A 12 -11.97 0.86 15.99
N SER A 13 -11.99 2.17 15.78
CA SER A 13 -11.20 2.89 14.78
C SER A 13 -10.57 4.12 15.41
N LEU A 14 -9.31 4.37 15.05
CA LEU A 14 -8.55 5.54 15.48
C LEU A 14 -8.03 6.29 14.26
N HIS A 15 -8.51 7.51 14.09
CA HIS A 15 -8.04 8.43 13.07
C HIS A 15 -7.29 9.58 13.73
N ILE A 16 -6.04 9.80 13.29
CA ILE A 16 -5.18 10.85 13.81
C ILE A 16 -4.65 11.67 12.64
N GLN A 17 -4.90 12.97 12.71
CA GLN A 17 -4.36 13.94 11.77
C GLN A 17 -3.08 14.53 12.36
N ALA A 18 -2.03 14.63 11.53
CA ALA A 18 -0.76 15.29 11.88
C ALA A 18 -0.14 14.81 13.20
N VAL A 19 0.60 13.71 13.16
CA VAL A 19 1.25 13.14 14.35
C VAL A 19 2.73 13.48 14.35
N CYS A 20 3.24 14.11 15.42
CA CYS A 20 4.69 14.22 15.59
C CYS A 20 5.27 12.91 16.16
N LEU A 21 6.59 12.69 16.01
CA LEU A 21 7.23 11.44 16.44
C LEU A 21 7.02 11.14 17.93
N ALA A 22 7.04 12.17 18.78
CA ALA A 22 6.82 12.00 20.21
C ALA A 22 5.42 11.46 20.49
N GLU A 23 4.39 12.00 19.84
CA GLU A 23 3.00 11.54 19.99
C GLU A 23 2.80 10.12 19.46
N LEU A 24 3.44 9.77 18.35
CA LEU A 24 3.43 8.39 17.83
C LEU A 24 4.00 7.41 18.85
N ARG A 25 5.10 7.75 19.53
CA ARG A 25 5.67 6.90 20.60
C ARG A 25 4.72 6.72 21.76
N VAL A 26 4.07 7.80 22.21
CA VAL A 26 3.11 7.68 23.31
C VAL A 26 1.88 6.88 22.87
N LEU A 27 1.44 7.01 21.62
CA LEU A 27 0.39 6.16 21.05
C LEU A 27 0.78 4.68 21.06
N VAL A 28 1.94 4.35 20.49
CA VAL A 28 2.48 2.98 20.46
C VAL A 28 2.52 2.38 21.85
N ASN A 29 3.02 3.13 22.85
CA ASN A 29 3.07 2.66 24.23
C ASN A 29 1.68 2.52 24.88
N ALA A 30 0.69 3.29 24.44
CA ALA A 30 -0.69 3.12 24.90
C ALA A 30 -1.38 1.91 24.26
N LEU A 31 -0.98 1.53 23.04
CA LEU A 31 -1.53 0.38 22.31
C LEU A 31 -0.89 -0.94 22.71
N LYS A 32 0.38 -0.92 23.14
CA LYS A 32 1.09 -2.12 23.59
C LYS A 32 0.29 -2.82 24.70
N PRO A 33 0.14 -4.17 24.64
CA PRO A 33 -0.39 -4.94 25.75
C PRO A 33 0.40 -4.62 27.02
N SER A 34 -0.29 -4.53 28.15
CA SER A 34 0.38 -4.32 29.43
C SER A 34 1.26 -5.55 29.73
N THR A 35 2.47 -5.34 30.23
CA THR A 35 3.32 -6.46 30.66
C THR A 35 2.73 -7.24 31.82
N THR A 36 1.81 -6.63 32.56
CA THR A 36 1.13 -7.22 33.73
C THR A 36 -0.15 -7.96 33.38
N THR A 37 -0.79 -7.59 32.26
CA THR A 37 -2.06 -8.19 31.83
C THR A 37 -1.99 -8.48 30.34
N SER A 38 -2.11 -9.75 29.95
CA SER A 38 -2.07 -10.18 28.54
C SER A 38 -3.20 -9.60 27.66
N THR A 39 -4.06 -8.76 28.24
CA THR A 39 -5.15 -8.07 27.56
C THR A 39 -4.66 -6.74 26.97
N SER A 40 -4.86 -6.56 25.67
CA SER A 40 -4.70 -5.25 25.03
C SER A 40 -5.61 -4.23 25.69
N VAL A 41 -5.12 -3.00 25.86
CA VAL A 41 -5.89 -1.84 26.36
C VAL A 41 -7.10 -1.55 25.46
N PHE A 42 -7.01 -1.91 24.18
CA PHE A 42 -8.04 -1.67 23.18
C PHE A 42 -8.47 -2.97 22.51
N PRO A 43 -9.30 -3.78 23.19
CA PRO A 43 -9.68 -5.11 22.70
C PRO A 43 -10.57 -5.08 21.46
N HIS A 44 -11.01 -3.92 20.99
CA HIS A 44 -11.82 -3.80 19.77
C HIS A 44 -11.15 -2.97 18.66
N LEU A 45 -9.97 -2.39 18.93
CA LEU A 45 -9.30 -1.55 17.94
C LEU A 45 -8.73 -2.42 16.82
N HIS A 46 -9.20 -2.17 15.60
CA HIS A 46 -8.77 -2.90 14.41
C HIS A 46 -8.61 -2.01 13.18
N SER A 47 -8.87 -0.70 13.31
CA SER A 47 -8.65 0.28 12.24
C SER A 47 -7.79 1.43 12.74
N ILE A 48 -6.76 1.78 11.97
CA ILE A 48 -5.92 2.93 12.24
C ILE A 48 -5.71 3.74 10.96
N HIS A 49 -5.86 5.05 11.09
CA HIS A 49 -5.64 6.01 10.02
C HIS A 49 -4.76 7.15 10.53
N ILE A 50 -3.61 7.35 9.89
CA ILE A 50 -2.70 8.46 10.15
C ILE A 50 -2.51 9.21 8.82
N ASP A 51 -2.92 10.48 8.77
CA ASP A 51 -2.95 11.20 7.49
C ASP A 51 -1.64 11.86 7.11
N ASN A 52 -0.90 12.37 8.08
CA ASN A 52 0.25 13.22 7.79
C ASN A 52 1.33 13.08 8.86
N PHE A 53 2.57 12.95 8.43
CA PHE A 53 3.73 13.33 9.23
C PHE A 53 4.21 14.66 8.68
N GLY A 54 4.69 15.54 9.56
CA GLY A 54 5.36 16.77 9.12
C GLY A 54 6.37 16.47 8.00
N ALA A 55 6.66 17.45 7.15
CA ALA A 55 7.39 17.32 5.88
C ALA A 55 8.72 16.55 5.94
N TRP A 56 9.25 16.32 7.13
CA TRP A 56 10.49 15.59 7.39
C TRP A 56 10.16 14.23 8.01
N LEU A 57 10.48 13.15 7.31
CA LEU A 57 10.47 11.80 7.87
C LEU A 57 11.69 11.70 8.81
N PRO A 58 11.52 11.63 10.14
CA PRO A 58 12.66 11.51 11.03
C PRO A 58 13.32 10.13 10.88
N ASP A 59 14.62 10.05 11.16
CA ASP A 59 15.50 8.85 11.08
C ASP A 59 15.03 7.61 11.88
N ARG A 60 13.86 7.66 12.51
CA ARG A 60 13.27 6.55 13.28
C ARG A 60 11.79 6.32 13.01
N LEU A 61 11.23 6.92 11.96
CA LEU A 61 9.80 6.76 11.71
C LEU A 61 9.44 5.30 11.43
N ASP A 62 10.30 4.59 10.70
CA ASP A 62 10.08 3.20 10.31
C ASP A 62 9.97 2.26 11.52
N GLU A 63 10.87 2.35 12.49
CA GLU A 63 10.81 1.53 13.70
C GLU A 63 9.57 1.82 14.53
N ASN A 64 9.15 3.09 14.61
CA ASN A 64 7.93 3.45 15.34
C ASN A 64 6.67 2.94 14.63
N MET A 65 6.65 2.93 13.30
CA MET A 65 5.58 2.31 12.52
C MET A 65 5.57 0.79 12.67
N ALA A 66 6.75 0.16 12.69
CA ALA A 66 6.86 -1.25 12.98
C ALA A 66 6.32 -1.56 14.39
N GLU A 67 6.68 -0.78 15.40
CA GLU A 67 6.13 -0.96 16.75
C GLU A 67 4.62 -0.74 16.82
N LEU A 68 4.08 0.24 16.08
CA LEU A 68 2.65 0.48 15.96
C LEU A 68 1.92 -0.73 15.40
N LEU A 69 2.44 -1.31 14.31
CA LEU A 69 1.88 -2.50 13.68
C LEU A 69 1.97 -3.71 14.61
N ARG A 70 3.07 -3.88 15.36
CA ARG A 70 3.21 -4.94 16.38
C ARG A 70 2.25 -4.77 17.54
N ALA A 71 1.89 -3.55 17.94
CA ALA A 71 1.13 -3.32 19.17
C ALA A 71 -0.24 -4.02 19.18
N CYS A 72 -0.89 -4.20 18.02
CA CYS A 72 -2.17 -4.91 17.92
C CYS A 72 -2.07 -6.32 17.31
N GLN A 73 -0.83 -6.84 17.16
CA GLN A 73 -0.33 -8.20 16.87
C GLN A 73 -0.97 -9.06 15.76
N THR A 74 -2.29 -9.02 15.56
CA THR A 74 -3.03 -9.78 14.53
C THR A 74 -4.36 -9.17 14.12
N ARG A 75 -4.79 -8.08 14.75
CA ARG A 75 -6.20 -7.63 14.69
C ARG A 75 -6.44 -6.49 13.70
N TRP A 76 -5.39 -5.99 13.06
CA TRP A 76 -5.54 -4.94 12.07
C TRP A 76 -6.36 -5.43 10.88
N ARG A 77 -7.52 -4.82 10.68
CA ARG A 77 -8.37 -4.96 9.49
C ARG A 77 -8.18 -3.80 8.54
N SER A 78 -7.93 -2.59 9.05
CA SER A 78 -7.76 -1.40 8.23
C SER A 78 -6.55 -0.61 8.69
N VAL A 79 -5.59 -0.41 7.79
CA VAL A 79 -4.35 0.31 8.04
C VAL A 79 -4.21 1.36 6.94
N ASN A 80 -4.30 2.62 7.32
CA ASN A 80 -4.01 3.75 6.45
C ASN A 80 -2.87 4.56 7.05
N LEU A 81 -1.68 4.43 6.46
CA LEU A 81 -0.47 5.06 6.95
C LEU A 81 0.16 5.92 5.85
N PRO A 82 0.73 7.07 6.19
CA PRO A 82 1.26 7.99 5.19
C PRO A 82 2.61 7.51 4.64
N SER A 83 3.36 6.72 5.42
CA SER A 83 4.64 6.16 5.00
C SER A 83 4.99 4.87 5.75
N LEU A 84 5.67 3.95 5.08
CA LEU A 84 6.26 2.74 5.66
C LEU A 84 7.67 2.52 5.10
N GLY A 85 8.65 2.27 5.97
CA GLY A 85 9.95 1.78 5.56
C GLY A 85 9.99 0.25 5.56
N THR A 86 11.18 -0.29 5.41
CA THR A 86 11.41 -1.74 5.25
C THR A 86 11.01 -2.52 6.51
N VAL A 87 11.37 -2.00 7.69
CA VAL A 87 11.11 -2.68 8.97
C VAL A 87 9.61 -2.75 9.24
N ALA A 88 8.88 -1.66 8.96
CA ALA A 88 7.43 -1.64 9.13
C ALA A 88 6.71 -2.52 8.10
N VAL A 89 7.18 -2.59 6.85
CA VAL A 89 6.63 -3.50 5.83
C VAL A 89 6.82 -4.97 6.23
N GLU A 90 8.01 -5.37 6.68
CA GLU A 90 8.23 -6.74 7.16
C GLU A 90 7.32 -7.08 8.34
N THR A 91 7.12 -6.12 9.24
CA THR A 91 6.22 -6.25 10.37
C THR A 91 4.78 -6.41 9.92
N LEU A 92 4.33 -5.61 8.95
CA LEU A 92 3.00 -5.69 8.34
C LEU A 92 2.73 -7.10 7.81
N ILE A 93 3.67 -7.66 7.03
CA ILE A 93 3.58 -9.00 6.46
C ILE A 93 3.44 -10.07 7.55
N LYS A 94 4.22 -9.95 8.63
CA LYS A 94 4.26 -10.94 9.72
C LYS A 94 2.99 -10.92 10.58
N HIS A 95 2.40 -9.74 10.79
CA HIS A 95 1.40 -9.53 11.85
C HIS A 95 0.00 -9.18 11.34
N CYS A 96 -0.20 -8.85 10.06
CA CYS A 96 -1.47 -8.30 9.61
C CYS A 96 -2.24 -9.22 8.64
N GLY A 97 -2.31 -10.52 8.93
CA GLY A 97 -3.02 -11.48 8.07
C GLY A 97 -4.55 -11.30 7.99
N MET A 98 -5.13 -10.46 8.85
CA MET A 98 -6.56 -10.12 8.86
C MET A 98 -6.88 -8.80 8.15
N LEU A 99 -5.92 -8.26 7.39
CA LEU A 99 -6.10 -7.03 6.63
C LEU A 99 -7.24 -7.15 5.61
N GLU A 100 -8.12 -6.17 5.65
CA GLU A 100 -9.20 -5.91 4.69
C GLU A 100 -8.87 -4.64 3.87
N HIS A 101 -8.28 -3.62 4.49
CA HIS A 101 -7.90 -2.38 3.82
C HIS A 101 -6.48 -1.95 4.16
N LEU A 102 -5.61 -1.87 3.15
CA LEU A 102 -4.26 -1.34 3.25
C LEU A 102 -4.12 -0.13 2.33
N VAL A 103 -3.89 1.04 2.90
CA VAL A 103 -3.58 2.26 2.16
C VAL A 103 -2.27 2.80 2.67
N VAL A 104 -1.25 2.89 1.81
CA VAL A 104 0.04 3.41 2.23
C VAL A 104 0.67 4.27 1.15
N ARG A 105 0.82 5.57 1.40
CA ARG A 105 1.16 6.54 0.35
C ARG A 105 2.65 6.50 -0.03
N ARG A 106 3.57 6.53 0.95
CA ARG A 106 5.02 6.53 0.73
C ARG A 106 5.70 5.29 1.30
N CYS A 107 5.85 4.22 0.51
CA CYS A 107 6.50 3.00 0.99
C CYS A 107 7.88 2.78 0.36
N LEU A 108 8.94 3.29 0.99
CA LEU A 108 10.31 3.06 0.51
C LEU A 108 10.72 1.59 0.65
N GLY A 109 10.20 0.90 1.66
CA GLY A 109 10.52 -0.51 1.92
C GLY A 109 9.65 -1.53 1.21
N LEU A 110 8.62 -1.10 0.48
CA LEU A 110 7.65 -2.01 -0.12
C LEU A 110 8.11 -2.47 -1.50
N THR A 111 8.89 -3.54 -1.51
CA THR A 111 9.27 -4.22 -2.76
C THR A 111 8.10 -5.00 -3.33
N SER A 112 8.20 -5.37 -4.59
CA SER A 112 7.29 -6.32 -5.23
C SER A 112 7.11 -7.64 -4.49
N ALA A 113 8.22 -8.26 -4.07
CA ALA A 113 8.21 -9.48 -3.28
C ALA A 113 7.45 -9.28 -1.96
N SER A 114 7.55 -8.09 -1.36
CA SER A 114 6.79 -7.73 -0.16
C SER A 114 5.29 -7.58 -0.46
N MET A 115 4.92 -6.97 -1.59
CA MET A 115 3.52 -6.88 -2.01
C MET A 115 2.91 -8.26 -2.28
N GLN A 116 3.63 -9.15 -2.99
CA GLN A 116 3.19 -10.53 -3.21
C GLN A 116 2.98 -11.26 -1.88
N LYS A 117 3.87 -11.07 -0.91
CA LYS A 117 3.72 -11.63 0.44
C LYS A 117 2.46 -11.09 1.14
N ILE A 118 2.17 -9.79 1.06
CA ILE A 118 0.94 -9.20 1.64
C ILE A 118 -0.31 -9.80 0.99
N LEU A 119 -0.36 -9.85 -0.34
CA LEU A 119 -1.47 -10.43 -1.11
C LEU A 119 -1.68 -11.92 -0.79
N SER A 120 -0.59 -12.63 -0.50
CA SER A 120 -0.59 -14.04 -0.14
C SER A 120 -0.87 -14.32 1.34
N SER A 121 -0.63 -13.37 2.25
CA SER A 121 -0.83 -13.54 3.69
C SER A 121 -2.15 -12.98 4.21
N SER A 122 -2.86 -12.19 3.38
CA SER A 122 -4.06 -11.46 3.77
C SER A 122 -5.28 -11.94 2.97
N PRO A 123 -5.88 -13.13 3.24
CA PRO A 123 -6.97 -13.71 2.45
C PRO A 123 -8.25 -12.87 2.39
N ARG A 124 -8.36 -11.83 3.21
CA ARG A 124 -9.52 -10.95 3.32
C ARG A 124 -9.28 -9.56 2.73
N LEU A 125 -8.15 -9.34 2.09
CA LEU A 125 -7.78 -8.03 1.57
C LEU A 125 -8.78 -7.61 0.48
N VAL A 126 -9.45 -6.48 0.71
CA VAL A 126 -10.41 -5.85 -0.19
C VAL A 126 -9.78 -4.67 -0.92
N THR A 127 -8.98 -3.88 -0.20
CA THR A 127 -8.28 -2.72 -0.74
C THR A 127 -6.79 -2.81 -0.47
N PHE A 128 -5.99 -2.67 -1.52
CA PHE A 128 -4.55 -2.41 -1.43
C PHE A 128 -4.21 -1.23 -2.32
N SER A 129 -3.93 -0.07 -1.73
CA SER A 129 -3.54 1.14 -2.44
C SER A 129 -2.20 1.66 -1.95
N THR A 130 -1.25 1.81 -2.87
CA THR A 130 0.01 2.54 -2.65
C THR A 130 0.08 3.85 -3.43
N LEU A 131 -1.01 4.24 -4.11
CA LEU A 131 -1.06 5.49 -4.84
C LEU A 131 -1.37 6.65 -3.90
N GLU A 132 -0.61 7.72 -4.03
CA GLU A 132 -0.93 9.02 -3.45
C GLU A 132 -2.00 9.69 -4.32
N SER A 133 -3.08 10.19 -3.69
CA SER A 133 -4.16 10.88 -4.42
C SER A 133 -3.61 12.22 -4.91
N ASP A 134 -3.28 12.28 -6.20
CA ASP A 134 -3.29 13.48 -7.03
C ASP A 134 -2.20 14.56 -6.83
N SER A 135 -1.16 14.34 -6.02
CA SER A 135 -0.02 15.27 -6.03
C SER A 135 0.92 14.98 -7.21
N LEU A 136 0.83 15.79 -8.27
CA LEU A 136 1.66 15.77 -9.49
C LEU A 136 3.18 15.91 -9.26
N THR A 137 3.66 15.98 -8.01
CA THR A 137 5.03 16.38 -7.67
C THR A 137 5.85 15.33 -6.92
N VAL A 138 5.29 14.20 -6.49
CA VAL A 138 6.02 13.25 -5.64
C VAL A 138 6.73 12.19 -6.48
N ARG A 139 8.05 12.34 -6.60
CA ARG A 139 8.96 11.40 -7.29
C ARG A 139 9.19 10.09 -6.52
N GLU A 140 8.83 10.01 -5.24
CA GLU A 140 9.16 8.91 -4.32
C GLU A 140 7.98 7.96 -4.06
N THR A 141 7.33 7.53 -5.12
CA THR A 141 6.26 6.53 -5.04
C THR A 141 6.85 5.13 -5.15
N THR A 142 6.36 4.19 -4.35
CA THR A 142 6.68 2.78 -4.47
C THR A 142 6.40 2.26 -5.87
N HIS A 143 7.35 1.54 -6.45
CA HIS A 143 7.21 0.98 -7.78
C HIS A 143 7.15 -0.55 -7.74
N ILE A 144 6.20 -1.12 -8.48
CA ILE A 144 6.21 -2.53 -8.88
C ILE A 144 6.92 -2.61 -10.23
N THR A 145 7.88 -3.52 -10.41
CA THR A 145 8.41 -3.76 -11.75
C THR A 145 7.47 -4.70 -12.50
N VAL A 146 7.36 -4.55 -13.82
CA VAL A 146 6.52 -5.44 -14.64
C VAL A 146 6.90 -6.91 -14.43
N LYS A 147 8.18 -7.21 -14.22
CA LYS A 147 8.68 -8.57 -13.95
C LYS A 147 8.09 -9.20 -12.69
N ASP A 148 7.60 -8.38 -11.76
CA ASP A 148 7.01 -8.86 -10.52
C ASP A 148 5.51 -9.11 -10.62
N TYR A 149 4.86 -8.47 -11.60
CA TYR A 149 3.42 -8.60 -11.83
C TYR A 149 3.11 -9.82 -12.69
N ILE A 150 4.07 -10.17 -13.54
CA ILE A 150 3.95 -11.32 -14.39
C ILE A 150 4.94 -12.35 -13.90
N ASP A 151 4.42 -13.38 -13.22
CA ASP A 151 4.97 -14.75 -13.23
C ASP A 151 4.97 -15.29 -14.70
N LEU A 152 5.49 -14.49 -15.64
CA LEU A 152 6.05 -14.96 -16.89
C LEU A 152 7.42 -15.50 -16.54
N ASP A 153 7.44 -16.57 -15.76
CA ASP A 153 8.59 -17.43 -15.85
C ASP A 153 8.51 -18.07 -17.23
N SER A 154 9.14 -17.42 -18.21
CA SER A 154 9.22 -17.87 -19.59
C SER A 154 9.90 -19.24 -19.72
N SER A 155 10.48 -19.75 -18.62
CA SER A 155 11.11 -21.05 -18.53
C SER A 155 10.23 -22.15 -17.92
N LEU A 156 9.12 -21.80 -17.27
CA LEU A 156 8.24 -22.79 -16.64
C LEU A 156 7.19 -23.27 -17.64
N SER A 157 7.44 -24.48 -18.14
CA SER A 157 6.48 -25.33 -18.86
C SER A 157 5.05 -25.13 -18.35
N SER A 158 4.12 -25.01 -19.30
CA SER A 158 2.70 -24.59 -19.25
C SER A 158 1.75 -25.21 -18.20
N GLN A 159 2.27 -25.85 -17.14
CA GLN A 159 1.51 -26.56 -16.11
C GLN A 159 1.66 -25.99 -14.69
N GLN A 160 2.59 -25.05 -14.43
CA GLN A 160 2.54 -24.31 -13.18
C GLN A 160 1.47 -23.22 -13.27
N LEU A 161 0.25 -23.63 -12.91
CA LEU A 161 -0.85 -22.73 -12.61
C LEU A 161 -0.31 -21.58 -11.76
N LEU A 162 -0.42 -20.37 -12.29
CA LEU A 162 -0.13 -19.14 -11.57
C LEU A 162 -0.79 -19.24 -10.20
N LYS A 163 0.03 -19.18 -9.15
CA LYS A 163 -0.44 -19.35 -7.78
C LYS A 163 -1.38 -18.19 -7.49
N SER A 164 -2.67 -18.49 -7.39
CA SER A 164 -3.67 -17.50 -7.03
C SER A 164 -3.30 -16.85 -5.70
N TRP A 165 -3.47 -15.53 -5.61
CA TRP A 165 -3.35 -14.84 -4.33
C TRP A 165 -4.46 -15.30 -3.42
N GLN A 166 -4.18 -15.36 -2.11
CA GLN A 166 -5.20 -15.76 -1.15
C GLN A 166 -6.38 -14.78 -1.11
N CYS A 167 -6.14 -13.49 -1.42
CA CYS A 167 -7.17 -12.46 -1.54
C CYS A 167 -7.78 -12.32 -2.93
N GLU A 168 -7.44 -13.17 -3.92
CA GLU A 168 -7.89 -12.96 -5.30
C GLU A 168 -9.42 -12.79 -5.43
N LEU A 169 -10.18 -13.47 -4.56
CA LEU A 169 -11.64 -13.42 -4.56
C LEU A 169 -12.23 -12.24 -3.77
N THR A 170 -11.45 -11.62 -2.88
CA THR A 170 -11.89 -10.52 -2.01
C THR A 170 -11.36 -9.17 -2.47
N LEU A 171 -10.27 -9.15 -3.24
CA LEU A 171 -9.57 -7.93 -3.65
C LEU A 171 -10.37 -7.20 -4.72
N GLU A 172 -11.02 -6.12 -4.31
CA GLU A 172 -11.82 -5.26 -5.20
C GLU A 172 -11.00 -4.10 -5.75
N VAL A 173 -10.07 -3.57 -4.96
CA VAL A 173 -9.26 -2.41 -5.33
C VAL A 173 -7.78 -2.73 -5.13
N PHE A 174 -7.05 -2.77 -6.25
CA PHE A 174 -5.59 -2.83 -6.25
C PHE A 174 -5.05 -1.62 -7.01
N ARG A 175 -4.28 -0.78 -6.32
CA ARG A 175 -3.71 0.46 -6.87
C ARG A 175 -2.25 0.53 -6.50
N ALA A 176 -1.36 0.43 -7.47
CA ALA A 176 0.07 0.59 -7.27
C ALA A 176 0.70 1.23 -8.49
N LYS A 177 1.82 1.95 -8.29
CA LYS A 177 2.56 2.51 -9.41
C LYS A 177 3.49 1.44 -9.98
N ILE A 178 3.56 1.36 -11.30
CA ILE A 178 4.48 0.48 -12.02
C ILE A 178 5.72 1.30 -12.39
N ALA A 179 6.93 0.82 -12.07
CA ALA A 179 8.13 1.37 -12.68
C ALA A 179 8.24 0.85 -14.11
N GLU A 180 8.26 1.77 -15.07
CA GLU A 180 8.83 1.48 -16.38
C GLU A 180 10.33 1.24 -16.20
N SER A 181 10.86 0.21 -16.88
CA SER A 181 12.28 -0.07 -16.85
C SER A 181 13.06 1.18 -17.27
N LEU A 182 14.22 1.41 -16.65
CA LEU A 182 15.07 2.62 -16.66
C LEU A 182 15.38 3.31 -18.01
N ASN A 183 14.90 2.81 -19.15
CA ASN A 183 15.19 3.31 -20.49
C ASN A 183 14.03 4.04 -21.18
N GLN A 184 12.86 4.24 -20.55
CA GLN A 184 11.74 4.96 -21.18
C GLN A 184 11.08 5.97 -20.23
N THR A 185 10.68 7.11 -20.80
CA THR A 185 10.06 8.25 -20.14
C THR A 185 8.77 7.86 -19.41
N SER A 186 8.80 7.94 -18.08
CA SER A 186 7.71 7.70 -17.12
C SER A 186 6.28 7.84 -17.67
N ALA A 187 5.66 6.72 -18.04
CA ALA A 187 4.21 6.62 -18.21
C ALA A 187 3.52 6.35 -16.86
N HIS A 188 2.46 7.11 -16.54
CA HIS A 188 1.58 6.81 -15.42
C HIS A 188 0.63 5.66 -15.82
N CYS A 189 1.01 4.43 -15.52
CA CYS A 189 0.09 3.29 -15.64
C CYS A 189 -0.78 3.19 -14.39
N THR A 190 -2.06 3.53 -14.53
CA THR A 190 -3.06 3.23 -13.50
C THR A 190 -3.78 1.96 -13.93
N VAL A 191 -3.43 0.83 -13.34
CA VAL A 191 -4.18 -0.41 -13.57
C VAL A 191 -5.49 -0.32 -12.78
N TRP A 192 -6.57 -0.01 -13.49
CA TRP A 192 -7.92 -0.25 -12.99
C TRP A 192 -8.27 -1.69 -13.33
N VAL A 193 -8.39 -2.54 -12.31
CA VAL A 193 -9.07 -3.83 -12.46
C VAL A 193 -10.50 -3.61 -11.98
N PRO A 194 -11.46 -3.24 -12.86
CA PRO A 194 -12.86 -3.30 -12.48
C PRO A 194 -13.19 -4.78 -12.27
N TYR A 195 -13.33 -5.18 -11.02
CA TYR A 195 -13.85 -6.51 -10.70
C TYR A 195 -15.35 -6.50 -11.03
N PRO A 196 -15.84 -7.42 -11.89
CA PRO A 196 -17.26 -7.45 -12.21
C PRO A 196 -18.06 -7.74 -10.93
N GLN A 197 -19.05 -6.89 -10.67
CA GLN A 197 -20.06 -7.10 -9.63
C GLN A 197 -20.64 -8.51 -9.74
N ALA A 198 -20.70 -9.19 -8.60
CA ALA A 198 -21.05 -10.59 -8.47
C ALA A 198 -22.38 -10.93 -9.18
N SER A 199 -22.28 -11.47 -10.38
CA SER A 199 -23.32 -12.34 -10.94
C SER A 199 -22.76 -13.76 -11.04
N PRO A 200 -23.49 -14.79 -10.58
CA PRO A 200 -22.98 -16.14 -10.48
C PRO A 200 -23.13 -16.81 -11.84
N LYS A 201 -22.26 -16.51 -12.81
CA LYS A 201 -22.10 -17.33 -14.03
C LYS A 201 -20.77 -17.01 -14.72
N LYS A 202 -19.84 -17.98 -14.63
CA LYS A 202 -18.55 -18.10 -15.33
C LYS A 202 -17.57 -16.94 -15.10
N ARG A 203 -16.66 -17.14 -14.15
CA ARG A 203 -15.52 -16.22 -13.90
C ARG A 203 -14.48 -16.38 -14.99
N THR A 204 -14.51 -15.47 -15.96
CA THR A 204 -13.40 -15.25 -16.89
C THR A 204 -12.30 -14.50 -16.14
N ARG A 205 -11.10 -15.05 -16.17
CA ARG A 205 -9.89 -14.41 -15.63
C ARG A 205 -9.75 -13.02 -16.25
N THR A 206 -9.78 -11.96 -15.42
CA THR A 206 -9.60 -10.60 -15.92
C THR A 206 -8.17 -10.46 -16.42
N LYS A 207 -8.02 -10.41 -17.75
CA LYS A 207 -6.77 -10.04 -18.40
C LYS A 207 -6.48 -8.60 -17.99
N VAL A 208 -5.49 -8.41 -17.12
CA VAL A 208 -4.99 -7.09 -16.76
C VAL A 208 -4.49 -6.44 -18.05
N THR A 209 -5.26 -5.47 -18.55
CA THR A 209 -4.92 -4.72 -19.75
C THR A 209 -4.16 -3.49 -19.29
N ILE A 210 -2.85 -3.51 -19.49
CA ILE A 210 -1.98 -2.35 -19.31
C ILE A 210 -2.30 -1.41 -20.47
N SER A 211 -3.17 -0.44 -20.26
CA SER A 211 -3.43 0.64 -21.23
C SER A 211 -2.42 1.76 -20.99
N ASN A 212 -1.38 1.79 -21.82
CA ASN A 212 -0.51 2.97 -21.94
C ASN A 212 -1.31 4.09 -22.59
N THR A 213 -1.71 5.10 -21.83
CA THR A 213 -2.08 6.40 -22.42
C THR A 213 -0.80 7.15 -22.74
N MET A 214 -0.18 6.82 -23.88
CA MET A 214 0.81 7.71 -24.50
C MET A 214 0.06 8.92 -25.05
N SER A 215 0.08 10.04 -24.33
CA SER A 215 -0.24 11.33 -24.94
C SER A 215 0.96 11.71 -25.81
N MET A 216 0.96 11.28 -27.07
CA MET A 216 1.94 11.74 -28.06
C MET A 216 1.69 13.21 -28.38
N ASN A 217 2.37 14.10 -27.65
CA ASN A 217 2.72 15.41 -28.16
C ASN A 217 4.24 15.43 -28.35
N VAL A 218 4.68 14.90 -29.48
CA VAL A 218 6.06 15.02 -29.94
C VAL A 218 6.03 15.52 -31.38
N LEU A 219 6.66 16.69 -31.56
CA LEU A 219 7.21 17.31 -32.78
C LEU A 219 6.25 17.70 -33.92
N ARG A 220 6.11 19.01 -34.11
CA ARG A 220 6.42 19.61 -35.42
C ARG A 220 7.69 20.44 -35.30
N ASP A 221 8.67 20.01 -36.06
CA ASP A 221 9.99 20.59 -36.23
C ASP A 221 9.97 22.05 -36.72
N SER A 222 10.85 22.84 -36.10
CA SER A 222 11.99 23.52 -36.73
C SER A 222 11.82 24.26 -38.07
N GLN A 223 12.24 25.53 -38.02
CA GLN A 223 12.85 26.33 -39.09
C GLN A 223 11.98 26.83 -40.25
N THR A 224 11.74 28.14 -40.23
CA THR A 224 11.96 28.99 -41.41
C THR A 224 12.77 30.21 -40.99
N SER A 225 14.10 30.14 -41.15
CA SER A 225 14.84 31.32 -41.56
C SER A 225 14.67 31.44 -43.07
N ASN A 226 14.20 32.57 -43.57
CA ASN A 226 14.60 33.07 -44.88
C ASN A 226 14.43 34.59 -44.96
N ASN A 227 15.52 35.20 -45.40
CA ASN A 227 15.72 36.61 -45.72
C ASN A 227 14.75 37.14 -46.79
N SER A 228 14.69 38.47 -46.87
CA SER A 228 14.32 39.41 -47.96
C SER A 228 13.18 40.34 -47.52
N SER A 229 13.29 41.68 -47.54
CA SER A 229 14.24 42.63 -48.15
C SER A 229 14.36 43.90 -47.29
#